data_AF-A0AAI9YTN5-F1
#
_entry.id   AF-A0AAI9YTN5-F1
#
_cell.length_a   1.000
_cell.length_b   1.000
_cell.length_c   1.000
_cell.angle_alpha   90.00
_cell.angle_beta   90.00
_cell.angle_gamma   90.00
#
_symmetry.space_group_name_H-M   'P 1'
#
loop_
_entity.id
_entity.type
_entity.pdbx_description
1 polymer ?
#
loop_
_entity_poly.entity_id
_entity_poly.type
_entity_poly.pdbx_seq_one_letter_code
_entity_poly.pdbx_strand_id
1 'polypeptide(L)'
;MPRFDGWKAEAVRISSRCGFCDVEFMTWNKLVDHLANHFRHGAMMKDWKGEHGFSPTIAQQVAHALPPYLIGSESLSVVPFSVTNQSTRDHFAQISSRTLESQQENGKKTAAIDTATSLLPESILRSRAATSKAFTEILEQHLRHFVKEHLSQGFDITDEMLRQESRRVIYDCDDEWNQTVADNPEWLEKFRQRHAIGCGGGGDTAAEETLGLSKST
;
A
#
# COMPACT_ATOMS: atom_id res chain seq x y z
N MET A 1 38.63 -2.73 19.44
CA MET A 1 37.19 -2.65 19.09
C MET A 1 37.03 -2.94 17.60
N PRO A 2 36.00 -3.68 17.18
CA PRO A 2 35.71 -3.88 15.75
C PRO A 2 35.35 -2.54 15.11
N ARG A 3 35.85 -2.32 13.88
CA ARG A 3 35.62 -1.08 13.12
C ARG A 3 34.27 -1.20 12.40
N PHE A 4 33.25 -0.50 12.90
CA PHE A 4 31.89 -0.56 12.36
C PHE A 4 31.72 0.20 11.04
N ASP A 5 32.70 0.97 10.58
CA ASP A 5 32.49 1.89 9.45
C ASP A 5 32.26 1.20 8.09
N GLY A 6 32.48 -0.10 7.98
CA GLY A 6 32.27 -0.87 6.74
C GLY A 6 30.80 -1.10 6.36
N TRP A 7 29.85 -0.99 7.30
CA TRP A 7 28.42 -1.15 6.97
C TRP A 7 27.81 0.10 6.32
N LYS A 8 28.47 1.26 6.46
CA LYS A 8 27.98 2.54 5.96
C LYS A 8 28.74 2.92 4.68
N ALA A 9 28.25 2.45 3.54
CA ALA A 9 28.63 3.04 2.27
C ALA A 9 27.94 4.39 2.12
N GLU A 10 28.70 5.48 2.08
CA GLU A 10 28.14 6.81 1.84
C GLU A 10 27.75 6.92 0.37
N ALA A 11 26.49 6.61 0.05
CA ALA A 11 25.94 6.81 -1.28
C ALA A 11 25.81 8.32 -1.55
N VAL A 12 26.84 8.90 -2.18
CA VAL A 12 26.96 10.36 -2.39
C VAL A 12 25.90 10.90 -3.35
N ARG A 13 25.36 10.06 -4.26
CA ARG A 13 24.33 10.48 -5.24
C ARG A 13 23.14 9.54 -5.24
N ILE A 14 22.10 9.93 -4.50
CA ILE A 14 20.78 9.27 -4.53
C ILE A 14 19.81 10.26 -5.16
N SER A 15 19.37 9.96 -6.39
CA SER A 15 18.25 10.68 -7.02
C SER A 15 16.98 10.38 -6.24
N SER A 16 16.26 11.41 -5.83
CA SER A 16 15.07 11.30 -4.98
C SER A 16 14.12 12.48 -5.19
N ARG A 17 12.85 12.28 -4.91
CA ARG A 17 11.74 13.23 -5.05
C ARG A 17 11.16 13.53 -3.67
N CYS A 18 10.90 14.81 -3.39
CA CYS A 18 10.10 15.20 -2.24
C CYS A 18 8.62 14.92 -2.52
N GLY A 19 7.94 14.12 -1.69
CA GLY A 19 6.51 13.85 -1.86
C GLY A 19 5.58 14.95 -1.38
N PHE A 20 6.11 16.05 -0.82
CA PHE A 20 5.31 17.22 -0.41
C PHE A 20 5.23 18.31 -1.49
N CYS A 21 6.27 18.45 -2.32
CA CYS A 21 6.39 19.55 -3.28
C CYS A 21 7.04 19.15 -4.62
N ASP A 22 7.29 17.86 -4.82
CA ASP A 22 7.76 17.24 -6.07
C ASP A 22 9.16 17.67 -6.54
N VAL A 23 9.89 18.45 -5.73
CA VAL A 23 11.28 18.83 -6.02
C VAL A 23 12.18 17.59 -5.99
N GLU A 24 13.00 17.46 -7.03
CA GLU A 24 14.00 16.39 -7.16
C GLU A 24 15.36 16.81 -6.59
N PHE A 25 16.04 15.85 -5.96
CA PHE A 25 17.34 16.02 -5.33
C PHE A 25 18.28 14.92 -5.79
N MET A 26 19.53 15.31 -6.06
CA MET A 26 20.60 14.37 -6.44
C MET A 26 21.40 13.83 -5.26
N THR A 27 21.16 14.35 -4.06
CA THR A 27 21.90 13.99 -2.84
C THR A 27 20.93 13.84 -1.67
N TRP A 28 21.09 12.76 -0.91
CA TRP A 28 20.22 12.45 0.24
C TRP A 28 20.24 13.54 1.32
N ASN A 29 21.41 14.10 1.65
CA ASN A 29 21.51 15.13 2.70
C ASN A 29 20.66 16.38 2.39
N LYS A 30 20.68 16.87 1.14
CA LYS A 30 19.85 18.01 0.72
C LYS A 30 18.36 17.69 0.83
N LEU A 31 17.95 16.46 0.49
CA LEU A 31 16.57 16.03 0.67
C LEU A 31 16.20 16.05 2.15
N VAL A 32 17.02 15.48 3.04
CA VAL A 32 16.74 15.43 4.48
C VAL A 32 16.56 16.83 5.07
N ASP A 33 17.45 17.77 4.75
CA ASP A 33 17.34 19.17 5.20
C ASP A 33 16.05 19.83 4.69
N HIS A 34 15.71 19.57 3.42
CA HIS A 34 14.49 20.06 2.81
C HIS A 34 13.22 19.45 3.44
N LEU A 35 13.20 18.15 3.69
CA LEU A 35 12.08 17.46 4.37
C LEU A 35 11.90 18.00 5.79
N ALA A 36 12.99 18.23 6.52
CA ALA A 36 12.94 18.84 7.85
C ALA A 36 12.28 20.23 7.81
N ASN A 37 12.45 21.00 6.72
CA ASN A 37 11.74 22.25 6.55
C ASN A 37 10.21 22.06 6.44
N HIS A 38 9.73 21.10 5.66
CA HIS A 38 8.30 20.80 5.56
C HIS A 38 7.70 20.40 6.92
N PHE A 39 8.37 19.54 7.68
CA PHE A 39 7.92 19.13 9.01
C PHE A 39 7.88 20.30 10.00
N ARG A 40 8.87 21.21 9.96
CA ARG A 40 8.84 22.43 10.80
C ARG A 40 7.67 23.35 10.46
N HIS A 41 7.16 23.30 9.24
CA HIS A 41 5.97 24.03 8.80
C HIS A 41 4.67 23.24 8.98
N GLY A 42 4.70 22.12 9.72
CA GLY A 42 3.51 21.36 10.10
C GLY A 42 3.05 20.31 9.09
N ALA A 43 3.80 20.05 8.02
CA ALA A 43 3.50 18.92 7.14
C ALA A 43 3.58 17.60 7.92
N MET A 44 2.67 16.67 7.61
CA MET A 44 2.60 15.35 8.22
C MET A 44 2.72 14.27 7.15
N MET A 45 3.04 13.02 7.53
CA MET A 45 3.16 11.93 6.55
C MET A 45 1.86 11.63 5.77
N LYS A 46 0.68 12.02 6.28
CA LYS A 46 -0.59 11.96 5.53
C LYS A 46 -0.64 12.90 4.32
N ASP A 47 0.17 13.95 4.33
CA ASP A 47 0.24 14.94 3.26
C ASP A 47 1.22 14.51 2.16
N TRP A 48 2.05 13.49 2.42
CA TRP A 48 2.99 12.94 1.45
C TRP A 48 2.24 12.27 0.29
N LYS A 49 2.71 12.49 -0.94
CA LYS A 49 2.19 11.87 -2.18
C LYS A 49 3.26 11.12 -2.94
N GLY A 50 2.89 9.97 -3.49
CA GLY A 50 3.78 9.19 -4.34
C GLY A 50 4.94 8.51 -3.60
N GLU A 51 5.85 7.99 -4.40
CA GLU A 51 7.07 7.31 -3.94
C GLU A 51 8.23 8.29 -3.69
N HIS A 52 9.34 7.77 -3.18
CA HIS A 52 10.59 8.51 -2.99
C HIS A 52 11.26 8.98 -4.30
N GLY A 53 10.77 8.59 -5.47
CA GLY A 53 11.39 8.93 -6.76
C GLY A 53 12.82 8.41 -6.92
N PHE A 54 13.15 7.28 -6.28
CA PHE A 54 14.45 6.64 -6.44
C PHE A 54 14.64 6.09 -7.85
N SER A 55 15.89 6.09 -8.32
CA SER A 55 16.22 5.34 -9.55
C SER A 55 15.93 3.84 -9.34
N PRO A 56 15.63 3.07 -10.39
CA PRO A 56 15.30 1.65 -10.27
C PRO A 56 16.33 0.84 -9.47
N THR A 57 17.62 1.15 -9.66
CA THR A 57 18.72 0.50 -8.94
C THR A 57 18.68 0.74 -7.43
N ILE A 58 18.34 1.96 -6.99
CA ILE A 58 18.23 2.28 -5.57
C ILE A 58 16.91 1.76 -5.01
N ALA A 59 15.81 1.90 -5.76
CA ALA A 59 14.49 1.41 -5.35
C ALA A 59 14.52 -0.11 -5.06
N GLN A 60 15.25 -0.89 -5.87
CA GLN A 60 15.40 -2.33 -5.66
C GLN A 60 16.17 -2.68 -4.37
N GLN A 61 17.01 -1.78 -3.87
CA GLN A 61 17.75 -1.99 -2.61
C GLN A 61 16.90 -1.68 -1.37
N VAL A 62 15.78 -0.96 -1.53
CA VAL A 62 14.85 -0.66 -0.45
C VAL A 62 14.00 -1.89 -0.18
N ALA A 63 14.43 -2.69 0.78
CA ALA A 63 13.68 -3.85 1.26
C ALA A 63 12.87 -3.50 2.50
N HIS A 64 11.75 -4.20 2.71
CA HIS A 64 10.99 -4.17 3.96
C HIS A 64 10.49 -2.78 4.38
N ALA A 65 10.22 -1.89 3.43
CA ALA A 65 9.64 -0.58 3.69
C ALA A 65 8.21 -0.52 3.14
N LEU A 66 7.33 0.17 3.87
CA LEU A 66 6.07 0.64 3.30
C LEU A 66 6.37 1.80 2.35
N PRO A 67 5.70 1.87 1.20
CA PRO A 67 5.71 3.05 0.36
C PRO A 67 5.35 4.33 1.15
N PRO A 68 6.03 5.46 0.91
CA PRO A 68 5.81 6.69 1.68
C PRO A 68 4.37 7.19 1.71
N TYR A 69 3.65 7.08 0.59
CA TYR A 69 2.25 7.47 0.48
C TYR A 69 1.31 6.64 1.35
N LEU A 70 1.74 5.45 1.82
CA LEU A 70 0.98 4.59 2.73
C LEU A 70 1.28 4.86 4.19
N ILE A 71 2.45 5.42 4.53
CA ILE A 71 2.88 5.57 5.93
C ILE A 71 1.88 6.40 6.74
N GLY A 72 1.35 7.48 6.15
CA GLY A 72 0.35 8.32 6.80
C GLY A 72 -0.93 7.56 7.13
N SER A 73 -1.52 6.86 6.15
CA SER A 73 -2.74 6.08 6.35
C SER A 73 -2.52 4.87 7.27
N GLU A 74 -1.39 4.19 7.16
CA GLU A 74 -1.09 3.00 7.96
C GLU A 74 -0.94 3.35 9.46
N SER A 75 -0.45 4.55 9.75
CA SER A 75 -0.35 5.06 11.12
C SER A 75 -1.72 5.21 11.83
N LEU A 76 -2.82 5.18 11.08
CA LEU A 76 -4.19 5.25 11.61
C LEU A 76 -4.83 3.86 11.81
N SER A 77 -4.15 2.79 11.40
CA SER A 77 -4.64 1.43 11.64
C SER A 77 -4.64 1.08 13.13
N VAL A 78 -5.40 0.05 13.52
CA VAL A 78 -5.51 -0.37 14.94
C VAL A 78 -4.15 -0.81 15.49
N VAL A 79 -3.31 -1.42 14.64
CA VAL A 79 -1.95 -1.84 14.98
C VAL A 79 -0.97 -1.22 13.99
N PRO A 80 -0.59 0.05 14.19
CA PRO A 80 0.28 0.76 13.25
C PRO A 80 1.68 0.16 13.27
N PHE A 81 2.40 0.36 12.17
CA PHE A 81 3.77 -0.07 12.01
C PHE A 81 4.63 0.57 13.10
N SER A 82 5.36 -0.29 13.81
CA SER A 82 6.32 0.17 14.80
C SER A 82 7.63 -0.59 14.65
N VAL A 83 8.71 0.16 14.50
CA VAL A 83 10.06 -0.39 14.60
C VAL A 83 10.36 -0.85 16.02
N THR A 84 9.74 -0.22 17.03
CA THR A 84 10.06 -0.43 18.46
C THR A 84 9.10 -1.39 19.16
N ASN A 85 7.83 -1.47 18.74
CA ASN A 85 6.81 -2.32 19.35
C ASN A 85 6.74 -3.72 18.70
N GLN A 86 6.44 -4.76 19.49
CA GLN A 86 6.28 -6.13 19.03
C GLN A 86 4.84 -6.49 18.65
N SER A 87 3.85 -5.67 19.01
CA SER A 87 2.42 -5.91 18.72
C SER A 87 2.13 -6.16 17.24
N THR A 88 2.88 -5.53 16.34
CA THR A 88 2.77 -5.71 14.88
C THR A 88 3.04 -7.15 14.44
N ARG A 89 3.85 -7.93 15.20
CA ARG A 89 4.16 -9.34 14.86
C ARG A 89 2.97 -10.27 15.13
N ASP A 90 2.33 -10.10 16.27
CA ASP A 90 1.19 -10.94 16.66
C ASP A 90 0.00 -10.66 15.73
N HIS A 91 -0.24 -9.38 15.42
CA HIS A 91 -1.23 -8.97 14.43
C HIS A 91 -0.93 -9.56 13.05
N PHE A 92 0.33 -9.52 12.61
CA PHE A 92 0.75 -10.15 11.35
C PHE A 92 0.45 -11.65 11.32
N ALA A 93 0.75 -12.38 12.40
CA ALA A 93 0.51 -13.82 12.48
C ALA A 93 -0.99 -14.15 12.40
N GLN A 94 -1.84 -13.39 13.10
CA GLN A 94 -3.29 -13.55 13.08
C GLN A 94 -3.90 -13.30 11.69
N ILE A 95 -3.47 -12.24 11.00
CA ILE A 95 -4.06 -11.94 9.69
C ILE A 95 -3.56 -12.90 8.62
N SER A 96 -2.30 -13.34 8.74
CA SER A 96 -1.74 -14.36 7.87
C SER A 96 -2.53 -15.67 7.97
N SER A 97 -2.93 -16.11 9.17
CA SER A 97 -3.77 -17.31 9.32
C SER A 97 -5.15 -17.13 8.70
N ARG A 98 -5.81 -16.00 8.93
CA ARG A 98 -7.17 -15.71 8.40
C ARG A 98 -7.22 -15.65 6.87
N THR A 99 -6.21 -15.03 6.26
CA THR A 99 -6.10 -14.97 4.80
C THR A 99 -5.99 -16.37 4.20
N LEU A 100 -5.28 -17.28 4.87
CA LEU A 100 -5.15 -18.67 4.44
C LEU A 100 -6.43 -19.49 4.69
N GLU A 101 -7.12 -19.26 5.81
CA GLU A 101 -8.39 -19.92 6.14
C GLU A 101 -9.50 -19.55 5.14
N SER A 102 -9.61 -18.26 4.78
CA SER A 102 -10.59 -17.78 3.80
C SER A 102 -10.40 -18.41 2.41
N GLN A 103 -9.17 -18.78 2.04
CA GLN A 103 -8.87 -19.51 0.80
C GLN A 103 -9.26 -21.00 0.87
N GLN A 104 -9.36 -21.59 2.06
CA GLN A 104 -9.68 -23.01 2.25
C GLN A 104 -11.19 -23.28 2.32
N GLU A 105 -11.98 -22.36 2.87
CA GLU A 105 -13.44 -22.56 2.99
C GLU A 105 -14.18 -22.56 1.63
N ASN A 106 -13.59 -21.95 0.59
CA ASN A 106 -14.19 -21.88 -0.74
C ASN A 106 -13.72 -22.97 -1.72
N GLY A 107 -12.83 -23.91 -1.31
CA GLY A 107 -12.19 -24.88 -2.21
C GLY A 107 -12.10 -26.31 -1.66
N LYS A 108 -12.96 -27.22 -2.15
CA LYS A 108 -12.90 -28.65 -1.80
C LYS A 108 -11.70 -29.36 -2.46
N LYS A 109 -10.74 -29.78 -1.61
CA LYS A 109 -9.72 -30.87 -1.75
C LYS A 109 -9.07 -31.10 -3.13
N THR A 110 -7.77 -30.74 -3.25
CA THR A 110 -6.67 -31.65 -3.66
C THR A 110 -5.30 -31.03 -3.37
N ALA A 111 -4.34 -31.88 -3.00
CA ALA A 111 -2.91 -31.63 -2.71
C ALA A 111 -2.59 -30.89 -1.40
N ALA A 112 -2.63 -31.68 -0.33
CA ALA A 112 -2.02 -31.37 0.95
C ALA A 112 -0.49 -31.19 0.79
N ILE A 113 0.04 -30.20 1.50
CA ILE A 113 1.44 -30.08 1.93
C ILE A 113 2.42 -29.88 0.77
N ASP A 114 2.52 -28.65 0.24
CA ASP A 114 3.76 -28.17 -0.43
C ASP A 114 3.83 -26.65 -0.66
N THR A 115 2.77 -25.87 -0.37
CA THR A 115 2.78 -24.40 -0.62
C THR A 115 2.82 -23.54 0.66
N ALA A 116 2.72 -24.16 1.85
CA ALA A 116 2.60 -23.42 3.11
C ALA A 116 3.93 -22.95 3.73
N THR A 117 5.09 -23.33 3.16
CA THR A 117 6.43 -23.00 3.68
C THR A 117 7.28 -22.26 2.64
N SER A 118 6.73 -21.27 1.93
CA SER A 118 7.58 -20.39 1.09
C SER A 118 6.85 -19.14 0.59
N LEU A 119 6.46 -18.24 1.48
CA LEU A 119 6.19 -16.85 1.04
C LEU A 119 7.27 -15.89 1.51
N LEU A 120 7.86 -16.08 2.70
CA LEU A 120 8.95 -15.24 3.19
C LEU A 120 9.94 -16.03 4.07
N PRO A 121 11.27 -15.92 3.85
CA PRO A 121 12.29 -16.50 4.74
C PRO A 121 12.09 -16.17 6.23
N GLU A 122 12.45 -17.10 7.13
CA GLU A 122 12.44 -16.93 8.60
C GLU A 122 13.11 -15.62 9.08
N SER A 123 14.14 -15.16 8.38
CA SER A 123 14.84 -13.90 8.67
C SER A 123 13.95 -12.67 8.47
N ILE A 124 13.04 -12.71 7.49
CA ILE A 124 12.04 -11.67 7.21
C ILE A 124 10.99 -11.69 8.32
N LEU A 125 10.53 -12.87 8.73
CA LEU A 125 9.59 -13.00 9.85
C LEU A 125 10.18 -12.48 11.17
N ARG A 126 11.50 -12.43 11.35
CA ARG A 126 12.14 -11.81 12.53
C ARG A 126 12.30 -10.29 12.40
N SER A 127 12.31 -9.74 11.19
CA SER A 127 12.47 -8.30 10.94
C SER A 127 11.13 -7.55 11.06
N ARG A 128 11.07 -6.54 11.93
CA ARG A 128 9.83 -5.78 12.23
C ARG A 128 9.34 -4.91 11.07
N ALA A 129 10.27 -4.33 10.30
CA ALA A 129 9.93 -3.58 9.08
C ALA A 129 9.36 -4.51 8.00
N ALA A 130 9.82 -5.75 8.00
CA ALA A 130 9.39 -6.72 7.03
C ALA A 130 7.96 -7.21 7.26
N THR A 131 7.47 -7.25 8.50
CA THR A 131 6.10 -7.68 8.80
C THR A 131 5.05 -6.73 8.23
N SER A 132 5.28 -5.41 8.23
CA SER A 132 4.31 -4.47 7.66
C SER A 132 4.27 -4.52 6.12
N LYS A 133 5.42 -4.58 5.45
CA LYS A 133 5.46 -4.78 3.99
C LYS A 133 4.86 -6.13 3.60
N ALA A 134 5.26 -7.19 4.28
CA ALA A 134 4.71 -8.54 4.09
C ALA A 134 3.19 -8.56 4.26
N PHE A 135 2.69 -7.86 5.27
CA PHE A 135 1.26 -7.76 5.52
C PHE A 135 0.52 -7.14 4.33
N THR A 136 0.99 -5.98 3.84
CA THR A 136 0.37 -5.33 2.68
C THR A 136 0.39 -6.22 1.43
N GLU A 137 1.44 -7.01 1.24
CA GLU A 137 1.56 -7.97 0.13
C GLU A 137 0.58 -9.14 0.28
N ILE A 138 0.41 -9.68 1.49
CA ILE A 138 -0.54 -10.75 1.78
C ILE A 138 -1.98 -10.26 1.55
N LEU A 139 -2.30 -9.06 2.04
CA LEU A 139 -3.61 -8.45 1.82
C LEU A 139 -3.87 -8.18 0.33
N GLU A 140 -2.89 -7.66 -0.40
CA GLU A 140 -2.99 -7.46 -1.85
C GLU A 140 -3.26 -8.80 -2.57
N GLN A 141 -2.57 -9.87 -2.18
CA GLN A 141 -2.79 -11.20 -2.73
C GLN A 141 -4.20 -11.73 -2.42
N HIS A 142 -4.70 -11.52 -1.20
CA HIS A 142 -6.06 -11.88 -0.78
C HIS A 142 -7.12 -11.16 -1.63
N LEU A 143 -7.04 -9.84 -1.70
CA LEU A 143 -7.99 -9.02 -2.45
C LEU A 143 -7.96 -9.35 -3.94
N ARG A 144 -6.79 -9.67 -4.50
CA ARG A 144 -6.68 -10.15 -5.88
C ARG A 144 -7.46 -11.46 -6.10
N HIS A 145 -7.42 -12.38 -5.14
CA HIS A 145 -8.18 -13.62 -5.23
C HIS A 145 -9.69 -13.34 -5.15
N PHE A 146 -10.12 -12.57 -4.15
CA PHE A 146 -11.50 -12.13 -3.98
C PHE A 146 -12.08 -11.49 -5.25
N VAL A 147 -11.34 -10.59 -5.88
CA VAL A 147 -11.72 -9.96 -7.16
C VAL A 147 -11.94 -10.99 -8.26
N LYS A 148 -11.03 -11.94 -8.43
CA LYS A 148 -11.14 -12.97 -9.47
C LYS A 148 -12.38 -13.83 -9.27
N GLU A 149 -12.67 -14.21 -8.03
CA GLU A 149 -13.86 -15.01 -7.70
C GLU A 149 -15.13 -14.24 -8.04
N HIS A 150 -15.25 -12.98 -7.62
CA HIS A 150 -16.44 -12.17 -7.88
C HIS A 150 -16.64 -11.86 -9.36
N LEU A 151 -15.56 -11.56 -10.10
CA LEU A 151 -15.62 -11.40 -11.55
C LEU A 151 -16.05 -12.70 -12.23
N SER A 152 -15.61 -13.87 -11.74
CA SER A 152 -16.05 -15.17 -12.28
C SER A 152 -17.52 -15.47 -12.02
N GLN A 153 -18.09 -14.90 -10.96
CA GLN A 153 -19.50 -14.99 -10.62
C GLN A 153 -20.35 -13.91 -11.33
N GLY A 154 -19.72 -12.99 -12.07
CA GLY A 154 -20.40 -11.95 -12.84
C GLY A 154 -20.79 -10.70 -12.04
N PHE A 155 -20.16 -10.47 -10.88
CA PHE A 155 -20.38 -9.27 -10.08
C PHE A 155 -19.41 -8.14 -10.45
N ASP A 156 -19.92 -6.91 -10.45
CA ASP A 156 -19.10 -5.70 -10.60
C ASP A 156 -18.40 -5.37 -9.27
N ILE A 157 -17.08 -5.41 -9.26
CA ILE A 157 -16.28 -5.04 -8.07
C ILE A 157 -16.24 -3.52 -7.91
N THR A 158 -16.70 -3.06 -6.75
CA THR A 158 -16.58 -1.66 -6.32
C THR A 158 -15.46 -1.47 -5.32
N ASP A 159 -14.96 -0.24 -5.18
CA ASP A 159 -13.92 0.09 -4.19
C ASP A 159 -14.41 -0.19 -2.76
N GLU A 160 -15.72 -0.02 -2.49
CA GLU A 160 -16.27 -0.30 -1.16
C GLU A 160 -16.24 -1.80 -0.82
N MET A 161 -16.47 -2.67 -1.81
CA MET A 161 -16.32 -4.11 -1.60
C MET A 161 -14.87 -4.48 -1.23
N LEU A 162 -13.89 -3.83 -1.85
CA LEU A 162 -12.48 -4.05 -1.52
C LEU A 162 -12.14 -3.55 -0.12
N ARG A 163 -12.69 -2.40 0.28
CA ARG A 163 -12.52 -1.87 1.64
C ARG A 163 -13.17 -2.79 2.67
N GLN A 164 -14.41 -3.20 2.46
CA GLN A 164 -15.13 -4.09 3.38
C GLN A 164 -14.42 -5.43 3.54
N GLU A 165 -14.00 -6.06 2.44
CA GLU A 165 -13.26 -7.32 2.49
C GLU A 165 -11.90 -7.15 3.19
N SER A 166 -11.24 -6.01 3.01
CA SER A 166 -10.00 -5.70 3.73
C SER A 166 -10.23 -5.61 5.25
N ARG A 167 -11.29 -4.92 5.70
CA ARG A 167 -11.61 -4.79 7.13
C ARG A 167 -11.99 -6.14 7.72
N ARG A 168 -12.78 -6.94 6.99
CA ARG A 168 -13.18 -8.29 7.38
C ARG A 168 -11.98 -9.21 7.59
N VAL A 169 -11.04 -9.28 6.64
CA VAL A 169 -9.89 -10.18 6.79
C VAL A 169 -8.92 -9.74 7.88
N ILE A 170 -8.78 -8.42 8.09
CA ILE A 170 -7.84 -7.84 9.06
C ILE A 170 -8.41 -7.89 10.48
N TYR A 171 -9.64 -7.43 10.67
CA TYR A 171 -10.23 -7.16 11.97
C TYR A 171 -11.36 -8.11 12.36
N ASP A 172 -11.81 -8.99 11.45
CA ASP A 172 -12.97 -9.87 11.66
C ASP A 172 -14.30 -9.12 11.86
N CYS A 173 -14.33 -7.85 11.45
CA CYS A 173 -15.53 -7.03 11.38
C CYS A 173 -15.41 -6.01 10.25
N ASP A 174 -16.55 -5.47 9.82
CA ASP A 174 -16.66 -4.45 8.78
C ASP A 174 -16.85 -3.03 9.33
N ASP A 175 -16.50 -2.81 10.61
CA ASP A 175 -16.59 -1.50 11.27
C ASP A 175 -15.84 -0.42 10.48
N GLU A 176 -16.54 0.65 10.10
CA GLU A 176 -15.99 1.76 9.30
C GLU A 176 -14.86 2.53 9.99
N TRP A 177 -14.74 2.43 11.32
CA TRP A 177 -13.63 3.03 12.06
C TRP A 177 -12.30 2.30 11.84
N ASN A 178 -12.36 1.05 11.35
CA ASN A 178 -11.18 0.26 11.08
C ASN A 178 -10.53 0.68 9.75
N GLN A 179 -9.37 1.33 9.86
CA GLN A 179 -8.56 1.75 8.72
C GLN A 179 -7.63 0.64 8.24
N THR A 180 -7.53 0.49 6.93
CA THR A 180 -6.62 -0.43 6.22
C THR A 180 -5.91 0.30 5.08
N VAL A 181 -4.98 -0.37 4.40
CA VAL A 181 -4.36 0.21 3.21
C VAL A 181 -5.35 0.38 2.04
N ALA A 182 -6.48 -0.34 2.06
CA ALA A 182 -7.54 -0.19 1.06
C ALA A 182 -8.33 1.12 1.22
N ASP A 183 -8.20 1.82 2.36
CA ASP A 183 -8.78 3.16 2.53
C ASP A 183 -7.92 4.25 1.87
N ASN A 184 -6.69 3.92 1.44
CA ASN A 184 -5.83 4.85 0.72
C ASN A 184 -6.20 4.87 -0.78
N PRO A 185 -6.61 6.03 -1.34
CA PRO A 185 -7.05 6.10 -2.74
C PRO A 185 -5.91 5.84 -3.74
N GLU A 186 -4.68 6.26 -3.42
CA GLU A 186 -3.52 6.01 -4.28
C GLU A 186 -3.18 4.52 -4.33
N TRP A 187 -3.39 3.81 -3.22
CA TRP A 187 -3.22 2.35 -3.18
C TRP A 187 -4.30 1.63 -4.00
N LEU A 188 -5.58 2.00 -3.82
CA LEU A 188 -6.69 1.41 -4.58
C LEU A 188 -6.52 1.61 -6.08
N GLU A 189 -6.13 2.81 -6.51
CA GLU A 189 -5.90 3.11 -7.91
C GLU A 189 -4.78 2.20 -8.48
N LYS A 190 -3.64 2.10 -7.79
CA LYS A 190 -2.54 1.21 -8.18
C LYS A 190 -2.96 -0.26 -8.20
N PHE A 191 -3.78 -0.69 -7.24
CA PHE A 191 -4.32 -2.06 -7.17
C PHE A 191 -5.22 -2.35 -8.37
N ARG A 192 -6.16 -1.45 -8.70
CA ARG A 192 -7.06 -1.60 -9.86
C ARG A 192 -6.30 -1.62 -11.17
N GLN A 193 -5.32 -0.72 -11.34
CA GLN A 193 -4.46 -0.68 -12.51
C GLN A 193 -3.67 -2.00 -12.67
N ARG A 194 -3.09 -2.53 -11.59
CA ARG A 194 -2.30 -3.77 -11.62
C ARG A 194 -3.12 -5.01 -11.91
N HIS A 195 -4.40 -5.00 -11.54
CA HIS A 195 -5.30 -6.14 -11.72
C HIS A 195 -6.35 -5.94 -12.82
N ALA A 196 -6.23 -4.87 -13.61
CA ALA A 196 -7.13 -4.52 -14.71
C ALA A 196 -8.62 -4.52 -14.31
N ILE A 197 -8.92 -4.09 -13.07
CA ILE A 197 -10.28 -3.90 -12.59
C ILE A 197 -10.76 -2.57 -13.18
N GLY A 198 -11.40 -2.65 -14.34
CA GLY A 198 -11.75 -1.48 -15.17
C GLY A 198 -12.29 -0.33 -14.34
N CYS A 199 -11.78 0.89 -14.58
CA CYS A 199 -12.34 2.10 -14.01
C CYS A 199 -13.81 2.18 -14.46
N GLY A 200 -14.73 1.89 -13.54
CA GLY A 200 -16.14 2.19 -13.74
C GLY A 200 -16.26 3.70 -13.93
N GLY A 201 -16.52 4.11 -15.17
CA GLY A 201 -16.70 5.50 -15.54
C GLY A 201 -17.85 6.11 -14.76
N GLY A 202 -17.54 7.15 -14.00
CA GLY A 202 -18.54 8.07 -13.45
C GLY A 202 -18.68 9.28 -14.37
N GLY A 203 -19.59 9.17 -15.34
CA GLY A 203 -20.35 10.33 -15.85
C GLY A 203 -19.98 10.89 -17.22
N ASP A 204 -20.41 10.23 -18.30
CA ASP A 204 -20.87 10.96 -19.49
C ASP A 204 -22.40 11.11 -19.41
N THR A 205 -22.89 12.34 -19.25
CA THR A 205 -24.18 12.75 -19.79
C THR A 205 -24.01 14.02 -20.61
N ALA A 206 -23.95 13.80 -21.92
CA ALA A 206 -24.51 14.60 -23.00
C ALA A 206 -24.08 16.07 -23.14
N ALA A 207 -23.18 16.28 -24.11
CA ALA A 207 -23.36 17.38 -25.05
C ALA A 207 -24.63 17.13 -25.88
N GLU A 208 -25.55 18.10 -25.90
CA GLU A 208 -26.51 18.25 -27.00
C GLU A 208 -26.44 19.71 -27.51
N GLU A 209 -26.41 19.81 -28.83
CA GLU A 209 -26.09 20.97 -29.64
C GLU A 209 -27.16 22.07 -29.66
N THR A 210 -26.68 23.31 -29.79
CA THR A 210 -27.22 24.45 -30.56
C THR A 210 -28.74 24.73 -30.58
N LEU A 211 -29.11 25.91 -30.09
CA LEU A 211 -29.99 26.80 -30.85
C LEU A 211 -29.57 28.27 -30.61
N GLY A 212 -29.16 28.94 -31.68
CA GLY A 212 -28.89 30.37 -31.66
C GLY A 212 -30.16 31.18 -31.51
N LEU A 213 -30.08 32.32 -30.82
CA LEU A 213 -30.93 33.45 -31.13
C LEU A 213 -30.21 34.77 -30.86
N SER A 214 -30.02 35.51 -31.94
CA SER A 214 -29.58 36.89 -32.03
C SER A 214 -30.61 37.86 -31.44
N LYS A 215 -30.12 38.95 -30.83
CA LYS A 215 -30.63 40.35 -30.83
C LYS A 215 -29.67 41.16 -29.93
N SER A 216 -28.78 41.99 -30.48
CA SER A 216 -29.03 43.37 -30.89
C SER A 216 -29.69 44.21 -29.80
N THR A 217 -28.88 44.97 -29.05
CA THR A 217 -28.93 46.44 -28.90
C THR A 217 -27.64 46.90 -28.23
#